data_AF-A0A447TTP3-F1
#
_entry.id   AF-A0A447TTP3-F1
#
_cell.length_a   1.000
_cell.length_b   1.000
_cell.length_c   1.000
_cell.angle_alpha   90.00
_cell.angle_beta   90.00
_cell.angle_gamma   90.00
#
_symmetry.space_group_name_H-M   'P 1'
#
loop_
_entity.id
_entity.type
_entity.pdbx_description
1 polymer ?
#
loop_
_entity_poly.entity_id
_entity_poly.type
_entity_poly.pdbx_seq_one_letter_code
_entity_poly.pdbx_strand_id
1 'polypeptide(L)'
;MGKTLLFGTILAIPTVILAGPVYARFLKGIDKPIPEGLYSAKTFTEEEMPGFGVSVWTSLVPVILMAMRAIAEMILPKGHAFLPVAEFLGDPVMATLIAVLIGDVHLWPEPRAFNGSD
;
A
#
# COMPACT_ATOMS: atom_id res chain seq x y z
N MET A 1 4.30 -7.88 -26.57
CA MET A 1 3.97 -7.41 -25.21
C MET A 1 2.54 -6.87 -25.05
N GLY A 2 1.92 -6.21 -26.04
CA GLY A 2 0.55 -5.70 -25.87
C GLY A 2 -0.56 -6.76 -25.67
N LYS A 3 -0.45 -7.92 -26.36
CA LYS A 3 -1.45 -8.99 -26.25
C LYS A 3 -1.49 -9.64 -24.85
N THR A 4 -0.34 -9.83 -24.19
CA THR A 4 -0.28 -10.38 -22.83
C THR A 4 -0.91 -9.45 -21.80
N LEU A 5 -0.75 -8.13 -22.00
CA LEU A 5 -1.37 -7.10 -21.16
C LEU A 5 -2.90 -7.09 -21.33
N LEU A 6 -3.39 -7.22 -22.57
CA LEU A 6 -4.82 -7.33 -22.87
C LEU A 6 -5.47 -8.57 -22.22
N PHE A 7 -4.86 -9.75 -22.38
CA PHE A 7 -5.36 -10.99 -21.76
C PHE A 7 -5.27 -10.93 -20.23
N GLY A 8 -4.21 -10.32 -19.68
CA GLY A 8 -4.07 -10.10 -18.24
C GLY A 8 -5.22 -9.27 -17.66
N THR A 9 -5.58 -8.15 -18.30
CA THR A 9 -6.71 -7.32 -17.85
C THR A 9 -8.04 -8.06 -17.94
N ILE A 10 -8.30 -8.79 -19.02
CA ILE A 10 -9.54 -9.58 -19.18
C ILE A 10 -9.69 -10.64 -18.09
N LEU A 11 -8.59 -11.28 -17.69
CA LEU A 11 -8.58 -12.28 -16.60
C LEU A 11 -8.59 -11.66 -15.20
N ALA A 12 -8.01 -10.47 -15.03
CA ALA A 12 -7.96 -9.78 -13.74
C ALA A 12 -9.37 -9.41 -13.24
N ILE A 13 -10.23 -8.91 -14.13
CA ILE A 13 -11.61 -8.50 -13.78
C ILE A 13 -12.42 -9.62 -13.10
N PRO A 14 -12.60 -10.82 -13.69
CA PRO A 14 -13.36 -11.89 -13.04
C PRO A 14 -12.65 -12.40 -11.78
N THR A 15 -11.32 -12.41 -11.75
CA THR A 15 -10.55 -12.85 -10.58
C THR A 15 -10.80 -11.95 -9.37
N VAL A 16 -10.73 -10.63 -9.55
CA VAL A 16 -10.99 -9.65 -8.46
C VAL A 16 -12.45 -9.71 -8.00
N ILE A 17 -13.40 -9.83 -8.94
CA ILE A 17 -14.83 -9.96 -8.59
C ILE A 17 -15.10 -11.22 -7.77
N LEU A 18 -14.46 -12.35 -8.10
CA LEU A 18 -14.61 -13.60 -7.34
C LEU A 18 -13.83 -13.59 -6.01
N ALA A 19 -12.70 -12.89 -5.95
CA ALA A 19 -11.89 -12.79 -4.74
C ALA A 19 -12.68 -12.17 -3.59
N GLY A 20 -13.52 -11.16 -3.83
CA GLY A 20 -14.36 -10.54 -2.80
C GLY A 20 -15.29 -11.54 -2.08
N PRO A 21 -16.22 -12.19 -2.80
CA PRO A 21 -17.12 -13.20 -2.24
C PRO A 21 -16.39 -14.42 -1.66
N VAL A 22 -15.32 -14.88 -2.30
CA VAL A 22 -14.54 -16.03 -1.81
C VAL A 22 -13.83 -15.68 -0.50
N TYR A 23 -13.22 -14.49 -0.41
CA TYR A 23 -12.59 -14.00 0.81
C TYR A 23 -13.60 -13.78 1.93
N ALA A 24 -14.75 -13.17 1.62
CA ALA A 24 -15.84 -13.01 2.58
C ALA A 24 -16.38 -14.37 3.07
N ARG A 25 -16.46 -15.38 2.21
CA ARG A 25 -16.88 -16.74 2.60
C ARG A 25 -15.83 -17.45 3.44
N PHE A 26 -14.54 -17.24 3.16
CA PHE A 26 -13.45 -17.77 3.97
C PHE A 26 -13.47 -17.18 5.38
N LEU A 27 -13.74 -15.87 5.50
CA LEU A 27 -13.90 -15.21 6.80
C LEU A 27 -15.16 -15.65 7.55
N LYS A 28 -16.27 -15.91 6.84
CA LYS A 28 -17.50 -16.47 7.45
C LYS A 28 -17.35 -17.89 8.00
N GLY A 29 -16.32 -18.63 7.58
CA GLY A 29 -16.00 -19.95 8.14
C GLY A 29 -15.34 -19.90 9.52
N ILE A 30 -14.93 -18.71 9.97
CA ILE A 30 -14.35 -18.48 11.29
C ILE A 30 -15.48 -18.02 12.22
N ASP A 31 -16.46 -18.89 12.46
CA ASP A 31 -17.41 -18.73 13.56
C ASP A 31 -16.69 -19.07 14.87
N LYS A 32 -15.87 -18.14 15.34
CA LYS A 32 -15.43 -18.14 16.74
C LYS A 32 -16.33 -17.16 17.48
N PRO A 33 -17.22 -17.60 18.40
CA PRO A 33 -17.94 -16.67 19.26
C PRO A 33 -16.88 -15.84 19.99
N ILE A 34 -16.85 -14.55 19.71
CA ILE A 34 -15.87 -13.63 20.26
C ILE A 34 -16.21 -13.51 21.75
N PRO A 35 -15.35 -13.97 22.67
CA PRO A 35 -15.62 -13.91 24.11
C PRO A 35 -15.85 -12.45 24.52
N GLU A 36 -16.83 -12.19 25.38
CA GLU A 36 -17.30 -10.85 25.80
C GLU A 36 -16.25 -9.97 26.53
N GLY A 37 -14.97 -10.33 26.49
CA GLY A 37 -13.82 -9.51 26.94
C GLY A 37 -12.74 -9.27 25.87
N LEU A 38 -12.86 -9.89 24.69
CA LEU A 38 -12.06 -9.57 23.49
C LEU A 38 -12.76 -8.56 22.58
N TYR A 39 -14.02 -8.25 22.90
CA TYR A 39 -14.75 -7.08 22.40
C TYR A 39 -14.51 -5.87 23.31
N SER A 40 -13.26 -5.62 23.69
CA SER A 40 -12.80 -4.25 23.51
C SER A 40 -12.71 -4.04 22.00
N ALA A 41 -13.84 -3.67 21.41
CA ALA A 41 -13.76 -2.49 20.57
C ALA A 41 -13.15 -1.42 21.48
N LYS A 42 -11.82 -1.41 21.60
CA LYS A 42 -11.12 -0.15 21.60
C LYS A 42 -11.62 0.42 20.28
N THR A 43 -12.74 1.14 20.37
CA THR A 43 -13.09 2.18 19.44
C THR A 43 -11.80 2.97 19.40
N PHE A 44 -10.93 2.60 18.45
CA PHE A 44 -9.98 3.51 17.89
C PHE A 44 -10.88 4.67 17.52
N THR A 45 -10.90 5.69 18.38
CA THR A 45 -11.61 6.91 18.07
C THR A 45 -11.07 7.33 16.71
N GLU A 46 -11.88 7.96 15.87
CA GLU A 46 -11.47 8.46 14.55
C GLU A 46 -10.12 9.23 14.59
N GLU A 47 -9.71 9.69 15.77
CA GLU A 47 -8.45 10.33 16.15
C GLU A 47 -7.20 9.41 16.19
N GLU A 48 -7.34 8.10 16.43
CA GLU A 48 -6.21 7.14 16.46
C GLU A 48 -5.91 6.53 15.09
N MET A 49 -6.81 6.67 14.12
CA MET A 49 -6.60 6.17 12.76
C MET A 49 -5.90 7.25 11.91
N PRO A 50 -4.83 6.91 11.15
CA PRO A 50 -4.27 7.86 10.21
C PRO A 50 -5.36 8.29 9.24
N GLY A 51 -5.67 9.59 9.26
CA GLY A 51 -6.82 10.14 8.56
C GLY A 51 -6.85 9.68 7.10
N PHE A 52 -8.05 9.51 6.55
CA PHE A 52 -8.26 8.99 5.20
C PHE A 52 -7.33 9.65 4.16
N GLY A 53 -7.14 10.96 4.26
CA GLY A 53 -6.22 11.71 3.40
C GLY A 53 -4.76 11.27 3.51
N VAL A 54 -4.25 11.05 4.73
CA VAL A 54 -2.86 10.59 4.96
C VAL A 54 -2.67 9.17 4.42
N SER A 55 -3.65 8.29 4.62
CA SER A 55 -3.63 6.92 4.10
C SER A 55 -3.62 6.90 2.56
N VAL A 56 -4.45 7.73 1.91
CA VAL A 56 -4.45 7.86 0.46
C VAL A 56 -3.12 8.41 -0.04
N TRP A 57 -2.61 9.49 0.56
CA TRP A 57 -1.34 10.10 0.16
C TRP A 57 -0.17 9.14 0.25
N THR A 58 -0.03 8.43 1.38
CA THR A 58 1.08 7.48 1.60
C THR A 58 1.05 6.32 0.60
N SER A 59 -0.14 5.79 0.27
CA SER A 59 -0.28 4.74 -0.74
C SER A 59 0.05 5.20 -2.18
N LEU A 60 -0.11 6.49 -2.47
CA LEU A 60 0.14 7.08 -3.79
C LEU A 60 1.59 7.52 -4.01
N VAL A 61 2.34 7.82 -2.95
CA VAL A 61 3.78 8.20 -3.02
C VAL A 61 4.59 7.31 -3.98
N PRO A 62 4.60 5.97 -3.84
CA PRO A 62 5.44 5.13 -4.69
C PRO A 62 5.04 5.17 -6.16
N VAL A 63 3.74 5.26 -6.46
CA VAL A 63 3.22 5.35 -7.83
C VAL A 63 3.64 6.67 -8.48
N ILE A 64 3.56 7.78 -7.73
CA ILE A 64 3.96 9.10 -8.22
C ILE A 64 5.47 9.14 -8.51
N LEU A 65 6.30 8.55 -7.65
CA LEU A 65 7.75 8.47 -7.86
C LEU A 65 8.10 7.66 -9.13
N MET A 66 7.44 6.53 -9.35
CA MET A 66 7.60 5.73 -10.59
C MET A 66 7.18 6.51 -11.84
N ALA A 67 6.04 7.20 -11.78
CA ALA A 67 5.52 7.98 -12.91
C ALA A 67 6.47 9.15 -13.27
N MET A 68 7.03 9.82 -12.26
CA MET A 68 7.98 10.92 -12.46
C MET A 68 9.23 10.44 -13.20
N ARG A 69 9.78 9.28 -12.82
CA ARG A 69 10.91 8.67 -13.56
C ARG A 69 10.52 8.30 -14.98
N ALA A 70 9.38 7.65 -15.19
CA ALA A 70 8.94 7.27 -16.54
C ALA A 70 8.83 8.48 -17.47
N ILE A 71 8.35 9.61 -16.95
CA ILE A 71 8.30 10.88 -17.68
C ILE A 71 9.71 11.45 -17.91
N ALA A 72 10.58 11.42 -16.90
CA ALA A 72 11.97 11.88 -17.02
C ALA A 72 12.76 11.09 -18.08
N GLU A 73 12.58 9.76 -18.13
CA GLU A 73 13.15 8.88 -19.16
C GLU A 73 12.58 9.15 -20.55
N MET A 74 11.32 9.57 -20.65
CA MET A 74 10.70 9.95 -21.93
C MET A 74 11.21 11.28 -22.48
N ILE A 75 11.56 12.24 -21.61
CA ILE A 75 11.91 13.62 -22.00
C ILE A 75 13.43 13.85 -22.07
N LEU A 76 14.24 13.23 -21.20
CA LEU A 76 15.68 13.47 -21.16
C LEU A 76 16.47 12.48 -22.04
N PRO A 77 17.43 12.96 -22.87
CA PRO A 77 18.33 12.09 -23.61
C PRO A 77 19.33 11.37 -22.69
N LYS A 78 19.69 10.13 -23.08
CA LYS A 78 20.58 9.25 -22.32
C LYS A 78 21.98 9.88 -22.21
N GLY A 79 22.36 10.33 -21.00
CA GLY A 79 23.69 10.90 -20.73
C GLY A 79 23.76 12.08 -19.75
N HIS A 80 22.63 12.61 -19.26
CA HIS A 80 22.64 13.66 -18.25
C HIS A 80 22.92 13.13 -16.84
N ALA A 81 23.68 13.86 -16.02
CA ALA A 81 24.01 13.51 -14.63
C ALA A 81 22.79 13.34 -13.71
N PHE A 82 21.60 13.78 -14.15
CA PHE A 82 20.33 13.64 -13.43
C PHE A 82 19.59 12.32 -13.71
N LEU A 83 19.93 11.61 -14.80
CA LEU A 83 19.33 10.32 -15.14
C LEU A 83 19.58 9.23 -14.08
N PRO A 84 20.81 9.03 -13.56
CA PRO A 84 21.08 7.97 -12.60
C PRO A 84 20.32 8.15 -11.28
N VAL A 85 20.12 9.41 -10.86
CA VAL A 85 19.37 9.74 -9.63
C VAL A 85 17.87 9.52 -9.84
N ALA A 86 17.32 9.91 -10.99
CA ALA A 86 15.93 9.67 -11.34
C ALA A 86 15.64 8.17 -11.57
N GLU A 87 16.57 7.44 -12.19
CA GLU A 87 16.51 5.98 -12.36
C GLU A 87 16.51 5.27 -11.01
N PHE A 88 17.40 5.67 -10.09
CA PHE A 88 17.48 5.06 -8.77
C PHE A 88 16.26 5.35 -7.89
N LEU A 89 15.76 6.59 -7.91
CA LEU A 89 14.60 7.00 -7.10
C LEU A 89 13.26 6.49 -7.65
N GLY A 90 13.15 6.32 -8.96
CA GLY A 90 11.94 5.80 -9.59
C GLY A 90 12.01 4.32 -9.96
N ASP A 91 13.08 3.61 -9.60
CA ASP A 91 13.08 2.16 -9.70
C ASP A 91 11.93 1.61 -8.83
N PRO A 92 11.06 0.75 -9.37
CA PRO A 92 9.94 0.20 -8.63
C PRO A 92 10.25 -0.36 -7.25
N VAL A 93 11.38 -1.03 -7.11
CA VAL A 93 11.80 -1.68 -5.87
C VAL A 93 12.31 -0.63 -4.89
N MET A 94 13.11 0.32 -5.37
CA MET A 94 13.62 1.39 -4.52
C MET A 94 12.52 2.37 -4.07
N ALA A 95 11.62 2.75 -4.98
CA ALA A 95 10.51 3.65 -4.70
C ALA A 95 9.56 3.07 -3.64
N THR A 96 9.25 1.77 -3.73
CA THR A 96 8.41 1.08 -2.74
C THR A 96 9.11 0.92 -1.39
N LEU A 97 10.42 0.60 -1.38
CA LEU A 97 11.20 0.58 -0.14
C LEU A 97 11.22 1.95 0.56
N ILE A 98 11.48 3.03 -0.18
CA ILE A 98 11.52 4.38 0.38
C ILE A 98 10.13 4.80 0.88
N ALA A 99 9.06 4.50 0.12
CA ALA A 99 7.70 4.81 0.54
C ALA A 99 7.30 4.09 1.84
N VAL A 100 7.67 2.82 1.98
CA VAL A 100 7.44 2.04 3.22
C VAL A 100 8.24 2.63 4.37
N LEU A 101 9.53 2.94 4.19
CA LEU A 101 10.36 3.54 5.25
C LEU A 101 9.84 4.91 5.70
N ILE A 102 9.37 5.74 4.78
CA ILE A 102 8.72 7.02 5.11
C ILE A 102 7.39 6.78 5.81
N GLY A 103 6.59 5.83 5.33
CA GLY A 103 5.34 5.41 5.96
C GLY A 103 5.57 4.99 7.40
N ASP A 104 6.50 4.08 7.65
CA ASP A 104 6.88 3.64 8.98
C ASP A 104 7.35 4.82 9.84
N VAL A 105 8.29 5.65 9.39
CA VAL A 105 8.80 6.75 10.24
C VAL A 105 7.74 7.85 10.49
N HIS A 106 6.87 8.12 9.51
CA HIS A 106 5.89 9.21 9.59
C HIS A 106 4.57 8.78 10.26
N LEU A 107 4.16 7.52 10.10
CA LEU A 107 2.96 6.94 10.72
C LEU A 107 3.25 6.20 12.04
N TRP A 108 4.52 5.99 12.40
CA TRP A 108 4.94 5.43 13.70
C TRP A 108 5.47 6.49 14.70
N PRO A 109 4.76 7.58 15.01
CA PRO A 109 5.06 8.33 16.22
C PRO A 109 4.24 7.80 17.39
N GLU A 110 4.28 6.49 17.71
CA GLU A 110 3.89 6.08 19.07
C GLU A 110 4.30 4.65 19.48
N PRO A 111 5.13 4.51 20.52
CA PRO A 111 5.26 3.25 21.26
C PRO A 111 4.11 3.15 22.28
N ARG A 112 2.91 2.69 21.87
CA ARG A 112 1.77 2.52 22.81
C ARG A 112 1.03 1.17 22.72
N ALA A 113 1.73 0.07 22.43
CA ALA A 113 1.12 -1.27 22.47
C ALA A 113 1.86 -2.32 23.35
N PHE A 114 2.82 -1.92 24.18
CA PHE A 114 3.50 -2.83 25.11
C PHE A 114 3.54 -2.29 26.55
N ASN A 115 2.43 -1.73 27.03
CA ASN A 115 2.22 -1.57 28.48
C ASN A 115 0.76 -1.90 28.83
N GLY A 116 0.55 -3.17 29.14
CA GLY A 116 -0.67 -3.74 29.67
C GLY A 116 -0.29 -5.02 30.39
N SER A 117 0.52 -4.87 31.45
CA SER A 117 0.56 -5.84 32.53
C SER A 117 -0.74 -5.74 33.33
N ASP A 118 -1.18 -6.90 33.82
CA ASP A 118 -2.30 -7.18 34.75
C ASP A 118 -3.58 -7.73 34.11
#